data_AF-B1YMD6-F1
#
_entry.id   AF-B1YMD6-F1
#
_cell.length_a   1.000
_cell.length_b   1.000
_cell.length_c   1.000
_cell.angle_alpha   90.00
_cell.angle_beta   90.00
_cell.angle_gamma   90.00
#
_symmetry.space_group_name_H-M   'P 1'
#
loop_
_entity.id
_entity.type
_entity.pdbx_description
1 polymer ?
#
loop_
_entity_poly.entity_id
_entity_poly.type
_entity_poly.pdbx_seq_one_letter_code
_entity_poly.pdbx_strand_id
1 'polypeptide(L)'
;MYMYTDEQIIEKANEIAKMISETSEVERFKAAEANINGNEKVQKMMKQIKFLQKEAVNCQHYGKTEALARVEAKLDKLFAELDEMPVVQQFQESQEEVNGLLQYVTVTISNGITDQIIEATDGDVLAGKTGSGMEAENKSGGCGY
;
A
#
# COMPACT_ATOMS: atom_id res chain seq x y z
N MET A 1 -26.37 -23.85 7.64
CA MET A 1 -25.48 -22.67 7.60
C MET A 1 -24.69 -22.76 6.32
N TYR A 2 -24.94 -21.89 5.35
CA TYR A 2 -24.17 -21.86 4.10
C TYR A 2 -22.86 -21.13 4.40
N MET A 3 -21.72 -21.78 4.14
CA MET A 3 -20.42 -21.13 4.19
C MET A 3 -20.14 -20.52 2.82
N TYR A 4 -19.59 -19.31 2.81
CA TYR A 4 -19.11 -18.69 1.57
C TYR A 4 -17.92 -19.48 1.02
N THR A 5 -17.86 -19.63 -0.29
CA THR A 5 -16.68 -20.20 -0.97
C THR A 5 -15.65 -19.10 -1.23
N ASP A 6 -14.38 -19.49 -1.38
CA ASP A 6 -13.31 -18.55 -1.75
C ASP A 6 -13.63 -17.80 -3.05
N GLU A 7 -14.26 -18.47 -4.01
CA GLU A 7 -14.69 -17.89 -5.28
C GLU A 7 -15.71 -16.75 -5.07
N GLN A 8 -16.68 -16.93 -4.18
CA GLN A 8 -17.67 -15.90 -3.85
C GLN A 8 -17.03 -14.71 -3.13
N ILE A 9 -16.02 -14.94 -2.27
CA ILE A 9 -15.27 -13.88 -1.61
C ILE A 9 -14.46 -13.08 -2.62
N ILE A 10 -13.79 -13.77 -3.56
CA ILE A 10 -13.03 -13.12 -4.64
C ILE A 10 -13.95 -12.32 -5.56
N GLU A 11 -15.13 -12.82 -5.90
CA GLU A 11 -16.13 -12.08 -6.67
C GLU A 11 -16.51 -10.76 -5.98
N LYS A 12 -16.78 -10.80 -4.67
CA LYS A 12 -17.07 -9.59 -3.89
C LYS A 12 -15.88 -8.63 -3.79
N ALA A 13 -14.67 -9.16 -3.66
CA ALA A 13 -13.46 -8.34 -3.69
C ALA A 13 -13.29 -7.63 -5.05
N ASN A 14 -13.61 -8.30 -6.15
CA ASN A 14 -13.58 -7.70 -7.50
C ASN A 14 -14.64 -6.60 -7.66
N GLU A 15 -15.84 -6.78 -7.10
CA GLU A 15 -16.86 -5.72 -7.06
C GLU A 15 -16.35 -4.49 -6.30
N ILE A 16 -15.71 -4.68 -5.14
CA ILE A 16 -15.08 -3.60 -4.37
C ILE A 16 -13.97 -2.92 -5.17
N ALA A 17 -13.11 -3.68 -5.83
CA ALA A 17 -12.04 -3.14 -6.67
C ALA A 17 -12.60 -2.28 -7.81
N LYS A 18 -13.71 -2.70 -8.43
CA LYS A 18 -14.40 -1.90 -9.44
C LYS A 18 -14.92 -0.59 -8.86
N MET A 19 -15.60 -0.62 -7.72
CA MET A 19 -16.10 0.60 -7.06
C MET A 19 -14.95 1.56 -6.72
N ILE A 20 -13.84 1.04 -6.19
CA ILE A 20 -12.64 1.84 -5.90
C ILE A 20 -12.09 2.47 -7.18
N SER A 21 -12.08 1.75 -8.30
CA SER A 21 -11.56 2.25 -9.57
C SER A 21 -12.34 3.42 -10.17
N GLU A 22 -13.58 3.64 -9.68
CA GLU A 22 -14.51 4.70 -10.07
C GLU A 22 -14.56 5.84 -9.03
N THR A 23 -13.60 5.90 -8.09
CA THR A 23 -13.49 6.96 -7.08
C THR A 23 -12.73 8.18 -7.60
N SER A 24 -12.96 9.34 -6.96
CA SER A 24 -12.29 10.60 -7.31
C SER A 24 -10.76 10.53 -7.19
N GLU A 25 -10.26 9.80 -6.20
CA GLU A 25 -8.86 9.58 -5.90
C GLU A 25 -8.19 8.84 -7.06
N VAL A 26 -8.85 7.80 -7.56
CA VAL A 26 -8.37 7.03 -8.72
C VAL A 26 -8.46 7.85 -10.02
N GLU A 27 -9.50 8.65 -10.20
CA GLU A 27 -9.60 9.55 -11.37
C GLU A 27 -8.49 10.62 -11.37
N ARG A 28 -8.16 11.20 -10.21
CA ARG A 28 -7.01 12.11 -10.07
C ARG A 28 -5.69 11.42 -10.37
N PHE A 29 -5.52 10.19 -9.89
CA PHE A 29 -4.34 9.38 -10.20
C PHE A 29 -4.20 9.13 -11.70
N LYS A 30 -5.27 8.73 -12.40
CA LYS A 30 -5.26 8.54 -13.87
C LYS A 30 -4.88 9.84 -14.60
N ALA A 31 -5.40 10.98 -14.16
CA ALA A 31 -5.08 12.27 -14.76
C ALA A 31 -3.60 12.67 -14.53
N ALA A 32 -3.09 12.49 -13.31
CA ALA A 32 -1.69 12.75 -12.99
C ALA A 32 -0.74 11.81 -13.75
N GLU A 33 -1.10 10.53 -13.89
CA GLU A 33 -0.38 9.55 -14.70
C GLU A 33 -0.29 9.99 -16.16
N ALA A 34 -1.41 10.43 -16.76
CA ALA A 34 -1.43 10.93 -18.13
C ALA A 34 -0.51 12.15 -18.32
N ASN A 35 -0.48 13.06 -17.33
CA ASN A 35 0.39 14.23 -17.35
C ASN A 35 1.88 13.86 -17.27
N ILE A 36 2.24 12.89 -16.43
CA ILE A 36 3.62 12.36 -16.36
C ILE A 36 4.02 11.68 -17.67
N ASN A 37 3.13 10.86 -18.23
CA ASN A 37 3.40 10.11 -19.45
C ASN A 37 3.55 11.04 -20.66
N GLY A 38 2.80 12.14 -20.70
CA GLY A 38 2.93 13.19 -21.72
C GLY A 38 4.14 14.11 -21.55
N ASN A 39 4.79 14.13 -20.39
CA ASN A 39 5.90 15.05 -20.14
C ASN A 39 7.24 14.51 -20.66
N GLU A 40 7.71 15.06 -21.79
CA GLU A 40 8.98 14.63 -22.40
C GLU A 40 10.20 14.74 -21.48
N LYS A 41 10.25 15.75 -20.61
CA LYS A 41 11.38 15.95 -19.68
C LYS A 41 11.43 14.80 -18.67
N VAL A 42 10.28 14.49 -18.06
CA VAL A 42 10.14 13.33 -17.15
C VAL A 42 10.54 12.05 -17.87
N GLN A 43 10.03 11.80 -19.08
CA GLN A 43 10.36 10.59 -19.83
C GLN A 43 11.86 10.47 -20.17
N LYS A 44 12.53 11.58 -20.49
CA LYS A 44 13.99 11.61 -20.70
C LYS A 44 14.75 11.29 -19.42
N MET A 45 14.38 11.91 -18.30
CA MET A 45 15.00 11.65 -16.99
C MET A 45 14.79 10.20 -16.54
N MET A 46 13.58 9.65 -16.71
CA MET A 46 13.27 8.24 -16.40
C MET A 46 14.13 7.25 -17.20
N LYS A 47 14.38 7.54 -18.48
CA LYS A 47 15.28 6.72 -19.31
C LYS A 47 16.72 6.78 -18.79
N GLN A 48 17.20 7.95 -18.38
CA GLN A 48 18.54 8.13 -17.81
C GLN A 48 18.66 7.42 -16.45
N ILE A 49 17.66 7.54 -15.58
CA ILE A 49 17.60 6.84 -14.29
C ILE A 49 17.69 5.33 -14.51
N LYS A 50 16.87 4.76 -15.41
CA LYS A 50 16.90 3.32 -15.72
C LYS A 50 18.25 2.85 -16.26
N PHE A 51 18.92 3.68 -17.06
CA PHE A 51 20.26 3.38 -17.55
C PHE A 51 21.29 3.36 -16.40
N LEU A 52 21.28 4.39 -15.55
CA LEU A 52 22.20 4.49 -14.42
C LEU A 52 21.95 3.41 -13.36
N GLN A 53 20.70 3.00 -13.12
CA GLN A 53 20.39 1.87 -12.24
C GLN A 53 21.03 0.56 -12.75
N LYS A 54 20.98 0.29 -14.05
CA LYS A 54 21.67 -0.87 -14.64
C LYS A 54 23.19 -0.77 -14.49
N GLU A 55 23.74 0.42 -14.70
CA GLU A 55 25.17 0.68 -14.51
C GLU A 55 25.59 0.50 -13.05
N ALA A 56 24.76 0.92 -12.09
CA ALA A 56 24.97 0.72 -10.66
C ALA A 56 24.99 -0.78 -10.31
N VAL A 57 23.99 -1.55 -10.75
CA VAL A 57 23.95 -3.02 -10.55
C VAL A 57 25.19 -3.69 -11.14
N ASN A 58 25.63 -3.26 -12.33
CA ASN A 58 26.86 -3.76 -12.93
C ASN A 58 28.11 -3.40 -12.11
N CYS A 59 28.23 -2.15 -11.64
CA CYS A 59 29.35 -1.74 -10.79
C CYS A 59 29.38 -2.49 -9.47
N GLN A 60 28.22 -2.74 -8.86
CA GLN A 60 28.08 -3.52 -7.64
C GLN A 60 28.50 -4.98 -7.86
N HIS A 61 28.04 -5.61 -8.94
CA HIS A 61 28.39 -7.00 -9.29
C HIS A 61 29.91 -7.18 -9.47
N TYR A 62 30.59 -6.20 -10.06
CA TYR A 62 32.04 -6.24 -10.28
C TYR A 62 32.87 -5.56 -9.18
N GLY A 63 32.26 -5.16 -8.06
CA GLY A 63 32.97 -4.55 -6.93
C GLY A 63 33.63 -3.20 -7.22
N LYS A 64 33.15 -2.45 -8.22
CA LYS A 64 33.71 -1.15 -8.63
C LYS A 64 33.15 -0.01 -7.77
N THR A 65 33.58 0.05 -6.52
CA THR A 65 33.03 0.95 -5.49
C THR A 65 33.08 2.44 -5.84
N GLU A 66 34.19 2.95 -6.37
CA GLU A 66 34.27 4.37 -6.77
C GLU A 66 33.37 4.72 -7.96
N ALA A 67 33.22 3.79 -8.90
CA ALA A 67 32.32 3.98 -10.04
C ALA A 67 30.86 3.94 -9.59
N LEU A 68 30.52 3.01 -8.69
CA LEU A 68 29.21 2.91 -8.07
C LEU A 68 28.83 4.22 -7.37
N ALA A 69 29.69 4.76 -6.51
CA ALA A 69 29.42 6.03 -5.80
C ALA A 69 29.18 7.21 -6.76
N ARG A 70 29.88 7.25 -7.91
CA ARG A 70 29.64 8.27 -8.94
C ARG A 70 28.30 8.10 -9.65
N VAL A 71 27.86 6.86 -9.85
CA VAL A 71 26.55 6.56 -10.46
C VAL A 71 25.42 6.91 -9.49
N GLU A 72 25.56 6.54 -8.21
CA GLU A 72 24.62 6.87 -7.14
C GLU A 72 24.47 8.39 -7.00
N ALA A 73 25.58 9.14 -6.93
CA ALA A 73 25.52 10.60 -6.86
C ALA A 73 24.85 11.27 -8.08
N LYS A 74 24.87 10.61 -9.25
CA LYS A 74 24.11 11.09 -10.44
C LYS A 74 22.63 10.73 -10.33
N LEU A 75 22.31 9.54 -9.84
CA LEU A 75 20.93 9.12 -9.57
C LEU A 75 20.28 10.07 -8.57
N ASP A 76 20.94 10.38 -7.46
CA ASP A 76 20.41 11.28 -6.43
C ASP A 76 20.07 12.66 -7.00
N LYS A 77 20.94 13.21 -7.86
CA LYS A 77 20.69 14.48 -8.54
C LYS A 77 19.49 14.42 -9.48
N LEU A 78 19.37 13.34 -10.25
CA LEU A 78 18.24 13.15 -11.16
C LEU A 78 16.92 12.96 -10.41
N PHE A 79 16.92 12.25 -9.28
CA PHE A 79 15.75 12.11 -8.43
C PHE A 79 15.36 13.44 -7.79
N ALA A 80 16.32 14.20 -7.25
CA ALA A 80 16.04 15.53 -6.71
C ALA A 80 15.44 16.47 -7.76
N GLU A 81 16.00 16.50 -8.98
CA GLU A 81 15.44 17.32 -10.06
C GLU A 81 14.04 16.83 -10.48
N LEU A 82 13.79 15.52 -10.43
CA LEU A 82 12.49 14.94 -10.75
C LEU A 82 11.44 15.29 -9.69
N ASP A 83 11.79 15.18 -8.41
CA ASP A 83 10.91 15.48 -7.27
C ASP A 83 10.55 16.97 -7.17
N GLU A 84 11.40 17.86 -7.68
CA GLU A 84 11.08 19.29 -7.79
C GLU A 84 10.05 19.61 -8.89
N MET A 85 9.75 18.67 -9.79
CA MET A 85 8.80 18.92 -10.88
C MET A 85 7.35 18.89 -10.37
N PRO A 86 6.54 19.94 -10.64
CA PRO A 86 5.15 19.99 -10.19
C PRO A 86 4.29 18.79 -10.65
N VAL A 87 4.52 18.30 -11.87
CA VAL A 87 3.81 17.14 -12.41
C VAL A 87 4.15 15.83 -11.69
N VAL A 88 5.35 15.75 -11.09
CA VAL A 88 5.80 14.58 -10.32
C VAL A 88 5.21 14.64 -8.91
N GLN A 89 5.22 15.81 -8.29
CA GLN A 89 4.59 16.04 -6.97
C GLN A 89 3.10 15.70 -7.03
N GLN A 90 2.37 16.20 -8.04
CA GLN A 90 0.95 15.87 -8.22
C GLN A 90 0.70 14.37 -8.37
N PHE A 91 1.60 13.66 -9.05
CA PHE A 91 1.49 12.21 -9.18
C PHE A 91 1.80 11.48 -7.87
N GLN A 92 2.80 11.93 -7.11
CA GLN A 92 3.10 11.40 -5.78
C GLN A 92 1.93 11.61 -4.82
N GLU A 93 1.37 12.82 -4.77
CA GLU A 93 0.16 13.13 -3.98
C GLU A 93 -1.01 12.21 -4.38
N SER A 94 -1.26 12.03 -5.68
CA SER A 94 -2.33 11.15 -6.14
C SER A 94 -2.10 9.67 -5.77
N GLN A 95 -0.84 9.22 -5.70
CA GLN A 95 -0.50 7.88 -5.22
C GLN A 95 -0.77 7.74 -3.72
N GLU A 96 -0.44 8.76 -2.93
CA GLU A 96 -0.74 8.79 -1.50
C GLU A 96 -2.24 8.76 -1.24
N GLU A 97 -3.05 9.52 -2.01
CA GLU A 97 -4.51 9.48 -1.93
C GLU A 97 -5.06 8.06 -2.20
N VAL A 98 -4.62 7.41 -3.29
CA VAL A 98 -5.05 6.05 -3.63
C VAL A 98 -4.59 5.04 -2.57
N ASN A 99 -3.36 5.12 -2.09
CA ASN A 99 -2.88 4.25 -1.01
C ASN A 99 -3.66 4.45 0.28
N GLY A 100 -3.99 5.69 0.63
CA GLY A 100 -4.83 6.01 1.78
C GLY A 100 -6.19 5.35 1.68
N LEU A 101 -6.83 5.40 0.51
CA LEU A 101 -8.08 4.71 0.25
C LEU A 101 -7.96 3.19 0.40
N LEU A 102 -6.92 2.57 -0.17
CA LEU A 102 -6.68 1.13 -0.04
C LEU A 102 -6.43 0.71 1.42
N GLN A 103 -5.67 1.51 2.17
CA GLN A 103 -5.42 1.27 3.58
C GLN A 103 -6.70 1.40 4.40
N TYR A 104 -7.52 2.43 4.13
CA TYR A 104 -8.81 2.62 4.79
C TYR A 104 -9.74 1.41 4.59
N VAL A 105 -9.86 0.92 3.36
CA VAL A 105 -10.67 -0.27 3.05
C VAL A 105 -10.12 -1.50 3.78
N THR A 106 -8.81 -1.69 3.77
CA THR A 106 -8.16 -2.83 4.44
C THR A 106 -8.42 -2.82 5.96
N VAL A 107 -8.24 -1.67 6.61
CA VAL A 107 -8.51 -1.51 8.04
C VAL A 107 -10.00 -1.74 8.34
N THR A 108 -10.89 -1.22 7.51
CA THR A 108 -12.34 -1.39 7.68
C THR A 108 -12.74 -2.87 7.59
N ILE A 109 -12.22 -3.61 6.61
CA ILE A 109 -12.47 -5.05 6.47
C ILE A 109 -11.88 -5.83 7.65
N SER A 110 -10.64 -5.52 8.07
CA SER A 110 -9.99 -6.19 9.20
C SER A 110 -10.75 -6.00 10.51
N ASN A 111 -11.22 -4.79 10.79
CA ASN A 111 -12.03 -4.50 11.97
C ASN A 111 -13.37 -5.22 11.89
N GLY A 112 -14.06 -5.16 10.73
CA GLY A 112 -15.33 -5.87 10.54
C GLY A 112 -15.21 -7.38 10.73
N ILE A 113 -14.13 -8.01 10.25
CA ILE A 113 -13.85 -9.43 10.51
C ILE A 113 -13.68 -9.70 12.01
N THR A 114 -12.93 -8.83 12.70
CA THR A 114 -12.67 -8.97 14.14
C THR A 114 -13.98 -8.88 14.94
N ASP A 115 -14.82 -7.89 14.65
CA ASP A 115 -16.11 -7.69 15.31
C ASP A 115 -17.04 -8.89 15.09
N GLN A 116 -17.15 -9.36 13.84
CA GLN A 116 -17.96 -10.54 13.50
C GLN A 116 -17.49 -11.81 14.22
N ILE A 117 -16.18 -12.00 14.40
CA ILE A 117 -15.63 -13.14 15.15
C ILE A 117 -15.97 -13.02 16.64
N ILE A 118 -15.86 -11.81 17.21
CA ILE A 118 -16.21 -11.56 18.62
C ILE A 118 -17.70 -11.84 18.86
N GLU A 119 -18.58 -11.31 18.01
CA GLU A 119 -20.02 -11.54 18.09
C GLU A 119 -20.38 -13.02 17.91
N ALA A 120 -19.79 -13.69 16.92
CA ALA A 120 -20.04 -15.11 16.66
C ALA A 120 -19.52 -16.04 17.76
N THR A 121 -18.65 -15.56 18.64
CA THR A 121 -18.12 -16.31 19.78
C THR A 121 -18.71 -15.88 21.13
N ASP A 122 -19.84 -15.15 21.13
CA ASP A 122 -20.50 -14.61 22.33
C ASP A 122 -19.56 -13.74 23.20
N GLY A 123 -18.62 -13.05 22.55
CA GLY A 123 -17.67 -12.14 23.19
C GLY A 123 -18.18 -10.71 23.34
N ASP A 124 -17.32 -9.84 23.88
CA ASP A 124 -17.60 -8.41 24.06
C ASP A 124 -16.78 -7.58 23.06
N VAL A 125 -17.47 -6.99 22.09
CA VAL A 125 -16.89 -6.14 21.03
C VAL A 125 -16.24 -4.90 21.63
N LEU A 126 -16.82 -4.30 22.68
CA LEU A 126 -16.25 -3.11 23.33
C LEU A 126 -14.96 -3.45 24.07
N ALA A 127 -14.85 -4.67 24.59
CA ALA A 127 -13.65 -5.18 25.23
C ALA A 127 -12.62 -5.76 24.24
N GLY A 128 -12.98 -5.94 22.97
CA GLY A 128 -12.13 -6.57 21.95
C GLY A 128 -11.81 -8.04 22.22
N LYS A 129 -12.71 -8.76 22.91
CA LYS A 129 -12.45 -10.12 23.41
C LYS A 129 -13.51 -11.10 22.92
N THR A 130 -13.07 -12.23 22.39
CA THR A 130 -13.94 -13.38 22.08
C THR A 130 -14.48 -14.03 23.36
N GLY A 131 -15.58 -14.77 23.28
CA GLY A 131 -16.14 -15.43 24.47
C GLY A 131 -15.18 -16.41 25.14
N SER A 132 -14.38 -17.15 24.36
CA SER A 132 -13.30 -17.99 24.88
C SER A 132 -12.20 -17.20 25.59
N GLY A 133 -11.92 -15.97 25.15
CA GLY A 133 -10.98 -15.05 25.79
C GLY A 133 -11.51 -14.53 27.13
N MET A 134 -12.80 -14.18 27.20
CA MET A 134 -13.46 -13.76 28.44
C MET A 134 -13.53 -14.90 29.47
N GLU A 135 -13.80 -16.13 29.02
CA GLU A 135 -13.80 -17.31 29.90
C GLU A 135 -12.42 -17.64 30.48
N ALA A 136 -11.35 -17.46 29.70
CA ALA A 136 -9.98 -17.69 30.16
C ALA A 136 -9.57 -16.68 31.24
N GLU A 137 -9.95 -15.41 31.09
CA GLU A 137 -9.68 -14.37 32.10
C GLU A 137 -10.45 -14.62 33.39
N ASN A 138 -11.74 -14.96 33.31
CA ASN A 138 -12.55 -15.30 34.48
C ASN A 138 -11.98 -16.50 35.27
N LYS A 139 -11.36 -17.47 34.59
CA LYS A 139 -10.68 -18.61 35.24
C LYS A 139 -9.34 -18.21 35.88
N SER A 140 -8.66 -17.20 35.36
CA SER A 140 -7.39 -16.70 35.92
C SER A 140 -7.56 -15.72 37.09
N GLY A 141 -8.71 -15.05 37.19
CA GLY A 141 -9.07 -14.16 38.31
C GLY A 141 -9.56 -14.86 39.58
N GLY A 142 -9.66 -16.20 39.56
CA GLY A 142 -10.21 -17.03 40.64
C GLY A 142 -9.20 -17.69 41.57
N CYS A 143 -7.97 -17.18 41.68
CA CYS A 143 -7.01 -17.58 42.72
C CYS A 143 -6.85 -16.43 43.73
N GLY A 144 -7.84 -16.28 44.60
CA GLY A 144 -7.84 -15.33 45.71
C GLY A 144 -8.60 -15.91 46.90
N TYR A 145 -7.81 -16.35 47.90
CA TYR A 145 -8.11 -16.99 49.19
C TYR A 145 -8.23 -18.52 49.21
#